data_AF-A0A534NYJ6-F1
#
_entry.id   AF-A0A534NYJ6-F1
#
_cell.length_a   1.000
_cell.length_b   1.000
_cell.length_c   1.000
_cell.angle_alpha   90.00
_cell.angle_beta   90.00
_cell.angle_gamma   90.00
#
_symmetry.space_group_name_H-M   'P 1'
#
loop_
_entity.id
_entity.type
_entity.pdbx_description
1 polymer ?
#
loop_
_entity_poly.entity_id
_entity_poly.type
_entity_poly.pdbx_seq_one_letter_code
_entity_poly.pdbx_strand_id
1 'polypeptide(L)'
;FPGRGIRIWGARTLSSDPSFVQINVRRLYILIRKSIEKYAQWVVFEPNEPSLWKKIVRSCEDFLNDLWRQGALVGADRDQAFYVKCDEETNPPEARDVGELITEIGISPVKPAEFIVVRIHQWTRERTDADKEAPPAVAAAAAG
;
A
#
# COMPACT_ATOMS: atom_id res chain seq x y z
N PHE A 1 -22.10 20.14 -11.26
CA PHE A 1 -22.33 19.10 -12.29
C PHE A 1 -23.78 19.14 -12.75
N PRO A 2 -24.08 19.61 -13.99
CA PRO A 2 -25.45 19.60 -14.51
C PRO A 2 -26.06 18.20 -14.45
N GLY A 3 -27.31 18.08 -13.98
CA GLY A 3 -28.07 16.82 -13.93
C GLY A 3 -27.59 15.77 -12.94
N ARG A 4 -26.67 16.11 -12.03
CA ARG A 4 -25.89 15.12 -11.26
C ARG A 4 -25.83 15.36 -9.74
N GLY A 5 -26.55 16.37 -9.25
CA GLY A 5 -26.69 16.70 -7.82
C GLY A 5 -25.40 17.18 -7.14
N ILE A 6 -25.46 17.30 -5.81
CA ILE A 6 -24.30 17.59 -4.95
C ILE A 6 -23.44 16.33 -4.84
N ARG A 7 -22.11 16.51 -4.89
CA ARG A 7 -21.15 15.40 -4.85
C ARG A 7 -19.94 15.74 -4.00
N ILE A 8 -19.40 14.72 -3.34
CA ILE A 8 -18.07 14.78 -2.75
C ILE A 8 -17.07 14.69 -3.90
N TRP A 9 -16.26 15.73 -4.09
CA TRP A 9 -15.34 15.87 -5.23
C TRP A 9 -13.89 16.02 -4.76
N GLY A 10 -13.45 15.10 -3.92
CA GLY A 10 -12.09 15.09 -3.41
C GLY A 10 -11.91 14.02 -2.35
N ALA A 11 -10.72 13.44 -2.30
CA ALA A 11 -10.34 12.42 -1.32
C ALA A 11 -8.96 12.70 -0.72
N ARG A 12 -8.47 13.95 -0.77
CA ARG A 12 -7.16 14.32 -0.24
C ARG A 12 -7.20 14.61 1.27
N THR A 13 -6.13 14.24 1.97
CA THR A 13 -5.88 14.60 3.36
C THR A 13 -5.17 15.96 3.44
N LEU A 14 -5.00 16.49 4.64
CA LEU A 14 -4.19 17.69 4.91
C LEU A 14 -2.70 17.37 5.10
N SER A 15 -2.27 16.13 4.84
CA SER A 15 -0.89 15.72 5.06
C SER A 15 0.05 16.30 3.99
N SER A 16 1.22 16.74 4.42
CA SER A 16 2.33 17.13 3.53
C SER A 16 3.16 15.94 3.05
N ASP A 17 2.96 14.74 3.61
CA ASP A 17 3.64 13.52 3.19
C ASP A 17 2.97 12.96 1.91
N PRO A 18 3.71 12.83 0.79
CA PRO A 18 3.19 12.26 -0.46
C PRO A 18 2.57 10.86 -0.30
N SER A 19 3.00 10.10 0.71
CA SER A 19 2.52 8.75 1.00
C SER A 19 1.09 8.74 1.55
N PHE A 20 0.66 9.82 2.20
CA PHE A 20 -0.64 9.91 2.89
C PHE A 20 -1.56 11.00 2.34
N VAL A 21 -1.29 11.50 1.12
CA VAL A 21 -2.15 12.47 0.46
C VAL A 21 -3.58 11.95 0.30
N GLN A 22 -3.77 10.65 0.12
CA GLN A 22 -5.10 10.08 -0.15
C GLN A 22 -5.77 9.50 1.10
N ILE A 23 -7.04 9.86 1.34
CA ILE A 23 -7.84 9.43 2.49
C ILE A 23 -8.01 7.90 2.49
N ASN A 24 -8.25 7.27 1.32
CA ASN A 24 -8.40 5.82 1.24
C ASN A 24 -7.11 5.09 1.68
N VAL A 25 -5.95 5.59 1.25
CA VAL A 25 -4.65 5.05 1.66
C VAL A 25 -4.46 5.22 3.17
N ARG A 26 -4.70 6.42 3.71
CA ARG A 26 -4.53 6.65 5.15
C ARG A 26 -5.48 5.80 5.99
N ARG A 27 -6.73 5.63 5.57
CA ARG A 27 -7.72 4.77 6.27
C ARG A 27 -7.35 3.30 6.22
N LEU A 28 -6.75 2.82 5.11
CA LEU A 28 -6.28 1.45 5.01
C LEU A 28 -5.14 1.17 6.00
N TYR A 29 -4.15 2.06 6.11
CA TYR A 29 -3.08 1.93 7.11
C TYR A 29 -3.64 1.89 8.54
N ILE A 30 -4.60 2.77 8.85
CA ILE A 30 -5.24 2.79 10.18
C ILE A 30 -6.01 1.49 10.45
N LEU A 31 -6.73 0.98 9.44
CA LEU A 31 -7.47 -0.28 9.55
C LEU A 31 -6.53 -1.44 9.86
N ILE A 32 -5.46 -1.59 9.08
CA ILE A 32 -4.48 -2.67 9.22
C ILE A 32 -3.83 -2.60 10.59
N ARG A 33 -3.28 -1.43 10.96
CA ARG A 33 -2.63 -1.22 12.26
C ARG A 33 -3.54 -1.60 13.42
N LYS A 34 -4.76 -1.04 13.47
CA LYS A 34 -5.70 -1.32 14.57
C LYS A 34 -6.15 -2.78 14.62
N SER A 35 -6.29 -3.41 13.46
CA SER A 35 -6.70 -4.82 13.37
C SER A 35 -5.59 -5.74 13.91
N ILE A 36 -4.34 -5.48 13.53
CA ILE A 36 -3.18 -6.23 13.99
C ILE A 36 -2.93 -6.00 15.48
N GLU A 37 -2.98 -4.74 15.96
CA GLU A 37 -2.84 -4.42 17.40
C GLU A 37 -3.88 -5.16 18.25
N LYS A 38 -5.13 -5.24 17.78
CA LYS A 38 -6.20 -5.97 18.45
C LYS A 38 -5.97 -7.48 18.42
N TYR A 39 -5.49 -8.01 17.29
CA TYR A 39 -5.22 -9.44 17.16
C TYR A 39 -4.01 -9.86 18.00
N ALA A 40 -2.94 -9.06 18.04
CA ALA A 40 -1.69 -9.39 18.72
C ALA A 40 -1.77 -9.36 20.26
N GLN A 41 -2.93 -9.07 20.86
CA GLN A 41 -3.08 -9.03 22.32
C GLN A 41 -2.76 -10.37 23.01
N TRP A 42 -2.94 -11.51 22.33
CA TRP A 42 -2.60 -12.82 22.90
C TRP A 42 -1.10 -13.05 23.06
N VAL A 43 -0.26 -12.25 22.38
CA VAL A 43 1.21 -12.36 22.41
C VAL A 43 1.78 -11.86 23.74
N VAL A 44 1.05 -11.04 24.48
CA VAL A 44 1.52 -10.45 25.72
C VAL A 44 1.79 -11.57 26.73
N PHE A 45 3.02 -11.60 27.26
CA PHE A 45 3.57 -12.63 28.17
C PHE A 45 3.89 -14.00 27.54
N GLU A 46 3.81 -14.15 26.23
CA GLU A 46 4.33 -15.35 25.56
C GLU A 46 5.88 -15.33 25.51
N PRO A 47 6.55 -16.50 25.53
CA PRO A 47 7.99 -16.57 25.36
C PRO A 47 8.42 -16.00 24.00
N ASN A 48 9.26 -14.96 24.03
CA ASN A 48 9.75 -14.27 22.84
C ASN A 48 10.79 -15.14 22.12
N GLU A 49 10.34 -16.17 21.41
CA GLU A 49 11.12 -17.19 20.71
C GLU A 49 10.76 -17.31 19.23
N PRO A 50 11.63 -17.91 18.38
CA PRO A 50 11.33 -18.11 16.95
C PRO A 50 10.02 -18.82 16.65
N SER A 51 9.52 -19.63 17.58
CA SER A 51 8.21 -20.30 17.47
C SER A 51 7.04 -19.29 17.54
N LEU A 52 7.14 -18.27 18.38
CA LEU A 52 6.17 -17.17 18.51
C LEU A 52 6.21 -16.28 17.26
N TRP A 53 7.41 -15.92 16.79
CA TRP A 53 7.59 -15.08 15.61
C TRP A 53 6.91 -15.69 14.38
N LYS A 54 7.11 -16.98 14.14
CA LYS A 54 6.45 -17.69 13.03
C LYS A 54 4.93 -17.67 13.13
N LYS A 55 4.36 -17.75 14.34
CA LYS A 55 2.91 -17.65 14.54
C LYS A 55 2.42 -16.25 14.19
N ILE A 56 3.12 -15.20 14.63
CA ILE A 56 2.76 -13.80 14.35
C ILE A 56 2.83 -13.52 12.85
N VAL A 57 3.94 -13.91 12.20
CA VAL A 57 4.13 -13.76 10.75
C VAL A 57 2.97 -14.42 10.01
N ARG A 58 2.72 -15.69 10.29
CA ARG A 58 1.63 -16.44 9.64
C ARG A 58 0.28 -15.76 9.78
N SER A 59 -0.09 -15.35 11.00
CA SER A 59 -1.39 -14.71 11.23
C SER A 59 -1.52 -13.35 10.55
N CYS A 60 -0.43 -12.56 10.51
CA CYS A 60 -0.43 -11.29 9.80
C CYS A 60 -0.49 -11.48 8.28
N GLU A 61 0.26 -12.45 7.74
CA GLU A 61 0.23 -12.81 6.32
C GLU A 61 -1.15 -13.30 5.89
N ASP A 62 -1.82 -14.12 6.69
CA ASP A 62 -3.19 -14.60 6.40
C ASP A 62 -4.16 -13.41 6.26
N PHE A 63 -4.11 -12.46 7.20
CA PHE A 63 -4.93 -11.24 7.16
C PHE A 63 -4.61 -10.34 5.96
N LEU A 64 -3.33 -10.08 5.67
CA LEU A 64 -2.92 -9.24 4.54
C LEU A 64 -3.23 -9.90 3.20
N ASN A 65 -3.12 -11.23 3.11
CA ASN A 65 -3.52 -11.99 1.94
C ASN A 65 -5.02 -11.88 1.67
N ASP A 66 -5.87 -11.86 2.69
CA ASP A 66 -7.30 -11.63 2.52
C ASP A 66 -7.59 -10.22 1.99
N LEU A 67 -6.88 -9.20 2.47
CA LEU A 67 -6.97 -7.83 1.94
C LEU A 67 -6.47 -7.74 0.49
N TRP A 68 -5.40 -8.43 0.14
CA TRP A 68 -4.89 -8.49 -1.23
C TRP A 68 -5.90 -9.16 -2.17
N ARG A 69 -6.50 -10.29 -1.76
CA ARG A 69 -7.57 -10.96 -2.54
C ARG A 69 -8.81 -10.10 -2.74
N GLN A 70 -9.10 -9.19 -1.80
CA GLN A 70 -10.16 -8.19 -1.92
C GLN A 70 -9.78 -6.99 -2.80
N GLY A 71 -8.56 -6.94 -3.32
CA GLY A 71 -8.07 -5.86 -4.16
C GLY A 71 -7.70 -4.59 -3.37
N ALA A 72 -7.49 -4.68 -2.06
CA ALA A 72 -7.05 -3.53 -1.26
C ALA A 72 -5.55 -3.22 -1.43
N LEU A 73 -4.76 -4.24 -1.81
CA LEU A 73 -3.32 -4.16 -2.04
C LEU A 73 -2.98 -4.44 -3.51
N VAL A 74 -1.89 -3.86 -4.02
CA VAL A 74 -1.43 -3.98 -5.41
C VAL A 74 -0.13 -4.77 -5.48
N GLY A 75 -0.11 -5.79 -6.33
CA GLY A 75 1.06 -6.61 -6.65
C GLY A 75 0.62 -7.76 -7.56
N ALA A 76 1.46 -8.17 -8.50
CA ALA A 76 1.17 -9.34 -9.35
C ALA A 76 1.19 -10.65 -8.53
N ASP A 77 2.03 -10.67 -7.50
CA ASP A 77 2.17 -11.71 -6.51
C ASP A 77 2.10 -11.09 -5.09
N ARG A 78 2.12 -11.95 -4.07
CA ARG A 78 2.04 -11.54 -2.67
C ARG A 78 3.25 -10.73 -2.24
N ASP A 79 4.45 -11.12 -2.68
CA ASP A 79 5.72 -10.52 -2.26
C ASP A 79 5.86 -9.08 -2.80
N GLN A 80 5.19 -8.76 -3.91
CA GLN A 80 5.04 -7.38 -4.41
C GLN A 80 3.97 -6.57 -3.65
N ALA A 81 2.98 -7.24 -3.06
CA ALA A 81 1.84 -6.59 -2.42
C ALA A 81 2.10 -6.23 -0.96
N PHE A 82 2.78 -7.10 -0.20
CA PHE A 82 3.10 -6.88 1.20
C PHE A 82 4.26 -7.78 1.66
N TYR A 83 4.85 -7.43 2.80
CA TYR A 83 5.75 -8.32 3.53
C TYR A 83 5.49 -8.23 5.03
N VAL A 84 5.80 -9.30 5.75
CA VAL A 84 5.82 -9.34 7.22
C VAL A 84 7.16 -9.92 7.66
N LYS A 85 7.90 -9.18 8.48
CA LYS A 85 9.20 -9.59 9.01
C LYS A 85 9.16 -9.59 10.54
N CYS A 86 9.35 -10.77 11.12
CA CYS A 86 9.57 -10.96 12.55
C CYS A 86 10.52 -12.15 12.69
N ASP A 87 11.78 -11.84 12.95
CA ASP A 87 12.92 -12.74 12.92
C ASP A 87 14.01 -12.22 13.87
N GLU A 88 15.17 -12.88 13.87
CA GLU A 88 16.29 -12.54 14.74
C GLU A 88 16.94 -11.20 14.38
N GLU A 89 16.85 -10.76 13.12
CA GLU A 89 17.34 -9.44 12.73
C GLU A 89 16.47 -8.30 13.28
N THR A 90 15.15 -8.50 13.29
CA THR A 90 14.19 -7.55 13.87
C THR A 90 14.08 -7.67 15.39
N ASN A 91 14.43 -8.83 15.96
CA ASN A 91 14.35 -9.11 17.40
C ASN A 91 15.72 -9.59 17.92
N PRO A 92 16.72 -8.70 17.99
CA PRO A 92 18.01 -9.04 18.56
C PRO A 92 17.89 -9.25 20.09
N PRO A 93 18.88 -9.89 20.74
CA PRO A 93 18.86 -10.18 22.17
C PRO A 93 18.55 -8.96 23.04
N GLU A 94 19.09 -7.80 22.69
CA GLU A 94 18.92 -6.56 23.44
C GLU A 94 17.45 -6.11 23.48
N ALA A 95 16.70 -6.28 22.39
CA ALA A 95 15.27 -6.00 22.33
C ALA A 95 14.46 -7.04 23.13
N ARG A 96 14.88 -8.32 23.07
CA ARG A 96 14.20 -9.41 23.77
C ARG A 96 14.36 -9.30 25.29
N ASP A 97 15.54 -8.88 25.75
CA ASP A 97 15.85 -8.71 27.17
C ASP A 97 15.01 -7.61 27.84
N VAL A 98 14.62 -6.57 27.10
CA VAL A 98 13.69 -5.52 27.56
C VAL A 98 12.22 -5.88 27.33
N GLY A 99 11.94 -7.07 26.78
CA GLY A 99 10.59 -7.57 26.54
C GLY A 99 9.90 -7.03 25.29
N GLU A 100 10.64 -6.47 24.34
CA GLU A 100 10.10 -5.99 23.07
C GLU A 100 10.01 -7.11 22.03
N LEU A 101 8.89 -7.14 21.32
CA LEU A 101 8.71 -7.96 20.12
C LEU A 101 8.38 -7.03 18.95
N ILE A 102 9.27 -7.01 17.97
CA ILE A 102 9.21 -6.12 16.82
C ILE A 102 8.78 -6.93 15.60
N THR A 103 7.74 -6.44 14.92
CA THR A 103 7.25 -6.99 13.65
C THR A 103 7.15 -5.85 12.65
N GLU A 104 7.89 -5.95 11.56
CA GLU A 104 7.86 -4.98 10.47
C GLU A 104 6.89 -5.44 9.38
N ILE A 105 6.04 -4.52 8.93
CA ILE A 105 5.02 -4.82 7.93
C ILE A 105 5.05 -3.75 6.85
N GLY A 106 5.35 -4.16 5.62
CA GLY A 106 5.20 -3.32 4.44
C GLY A 106 3.95 -3.69 3.64
N ILE A 107 3.28 -2.69 3.09
CA ILE A 107 2.10 -2.87 2.26
C ILE A 107 2.14 -1.94 1.04
N SER A 108 1.55 -2.39 -0.07
CA SER A 108 1.39 -1.65 -1.30
C SER A 108 -0.10 -1.32 -1.52
N PRO A 109 -0.59 -0.14 -1.10
CA PRO A 109 -2.01 0.20 -1.20
C PRO A 109 -2.42 0.65 -2.60
N VAL A 110 -3.68 0.40 -2.98
CA VAL A 110 -4.25 0.95 -4.22
C VAL A 110 -4.36 2.48 -4.15
N LYS A 111 -3.77 3.16 -5.14
CA LYS A 111 -3.88 4.62 -5.32
C LYS A 111 -4.94 4.95 -6.38
N PRO A 112 -5.83 5.93 -6.13
CA PRO A 112 -6.86 6.33 -7.09
C PRO A 112 -6.26 7.06 -8.31
N ALA A 113 -6.90 6.90 -9.46
CA ALA A 113 -6.59 7.69 -10.65
C ALA A 113 -7.30 9.07 -10.56
N GLU A 114 -6.62 10.07 -10.00
CA GLU A 114 -7.19 11.42 -9.84
C GLU A 114 -7.39 12.16 -11.17
N PHE A 115 -6.54 11.86 -12.17
CA PHE A 115 -6.53 12.55 -13.45
C PHE A 115 -6.60 11.56 -14.60
N ILE A 116 -7.43 11.87 -15.59
CA ILE A 116 -7.49 11.15 -16.85
C ILE A 116 -6.88 12.04 -17.91
N VAL A 117 -5.76 11.61 -18.49
CA VAL A 117 -5.10 12.31 -19.60
C VAL A 117 -5.35 11.50 -20.87
N VAL A 118 -6.22 12.02 -21.74
CA VAL A 118 -6.48 11.43 -23.07
C VAL A 118 -5.66 12.21 -24.10
N ARG A 119 -4.75 11.53 -24.80
CA ARG A 119 -3.95 12.11 -25.88
C ARG A 119 -4.50 11.64 -27.22
N ILE A 120 -4.80 12.58 -28.11
CA ILE A 120 -5.32 12.30 -29.46
C ILE A 120 -4.31 12.84 -30.46
N HIS A 121 -3.92 12.00 -31.40
CA HIS A 121 -3.01 12.36 -32.48
C HIS A 121 -3.65 11.94 -33.81
N GLN A 122 -3.49 12.78 -34.84
CA GLN A 122 -3.90 12.42 -36.19
C GLN A 122 -2.93 11.38 -36.74
N TRP A 123 -3.45 10.22 -37.10
CA TRP A 123 -2.69 9.17 -37.77
C TRP A 123 -3.02 9.19 -39.27
N THR A 124 -2.03 9.56 -40.10
CA THR A 124 -2.14 9.48 -41.56
C THR A 124 -1.71 8.09 -42.03
N ARG A 125 -2.51 7.48 -42.89
CA ARG A 125 -2.36 6.08 -43.35
C ARG A 125 -1.07 5.79 -44.14
N GLU A 126 -0.36 6.80 -44.61
CA GLU A 126 0.82 6.68 -45.50
C GLU A 126 2.16 6.53 -44.77
N ARG A 127 2.14 6.36 -43.44
CA ARG A 127 3.36 6.28 -42.62
C ARG A 127 3.75 4.83 -42.33
N THR A 128 4.96 4.41 -42.74
CA THR A 128 5.52 3.08 -42.43
C THR A 128 5.88 3.02 -40.93
N ASP A 129 5.86 1.82 -40.32
CA ASP A 129 5.95 1.56 -38.87
C ASP A 129 7.12 2.22 -38.09
N ALA A 130 8.10 2.81 -38.78
CA ALA A 130 9.30 3.41 -38.21
C ALA A 130 9.06 4.73 -37.42
N ASP A 131 7.94 5.43 -37.62
CA ASP A 131 7.70 6.74 -37.01
C ASP A 131 6.84 6.71 -35.73
N LYS A 132 6.58 5.53 -35.15
CA LYS A 132 5.80 5.33 -33.91
C LYS A 132 6.55 5.79 -32.64
N GLU A 133 7.32 6.87 -32.71
CA GLU A 133 7.97 7.41 -31.52
C GLU A 133 6.97 8.25 -30.71
N ALA A 134 6.84 7.89 -29.43
CA ALA A 134 5.96 8.60 -28.51
C ALA A 134 6.44 10.05 -28.37
N PRO A 135 5.54 11.06 -28.39
CA PRO A 135 5.95 12.42 -28.09
C PRO A 135 6.60 12.48 -26.71
N PRO A 136 7.63 13.33 -26.50
CA PRO A 136 8.35 13.40 -25.25
C PRO A 136 7.37 13.61 -24.10
N ALA A 137 7.57 12.87 -23.01
CA ALA A 137 6.77 12.99 -21.81
C ALA A 137 6.76 14.46 -21.35
N VAL A 138 5.67 15.17 -21.61
CA VAL A 138 5.46 16.49 -20.99
C VAL A 138 5.42 16.22 -19.50
N ALA A 139 6.42 16.72 -18.79
CA ALA A 139 6.52 16.71 -17.34
C ALA A 139 5.14 17.03 -16.76
N ALA A 140 4.49 16.01 -16.20
CA ALA A 140 3.22 16.19 -15.52
C ALA A 140 3.46 17.22 -14.42
N ALA A 141 2.76 18.33 -14.53
CA ALA A 141 2.78 19.44 -13.61
C ALA A 141 2.62 18.94 -12.17
N ALA A 142 3.74 18.80 -11.49
CA ALA A 142 3.84 18.85 -10.05
C ALA A 142 3.65 20.31 -9.65
N ALA A 143 2.39 20.73 -9.43
CA ALA A 143 2.01 21.92 -8.65
C ALA A 143 0.48 22.02 -8.61
N GLY A 144 -0.12 21.74 -7.45
CA GLY A 144 -1.56 21.87 -7.21
C GLY A 144 -2.05 21.01 -6.06
#